data_AF-A0A6A0AJ12-F1
#
_entry.id   AF-A0A6A0AJ12-F1
#
_cell.length_a   1.000
_cell.length_b   1.000
_cell.length_c   1.000
_cell.angle_alpha   90.00
_cell.angle_beta   90.00
_cell.angle_gamma   90.00
#
_symmetry.space_group_name_H-M   'P 1'
#
loop_
_entity.id
_entity.type
_entity.pdbx_description
1 polymer ?
#
loop_
_entity_poly.entity_id
_entity_poly.type
_entity_poly.pdbx_seq_one_letter_code
_entity_poly.pdbx_strand_id
1 'polypeptide(L)'
;YRKVCLEHHPDKRLANVTDEHEKAKVEDYFKQIQEAYGVLSDPSKRREFDSLDSFDDSLPLDCAPQDFFKVFGPAFRRNARWSHDPKVPDIGSESSPWPAVDKFYNFWFAFRSWREFPHPDEEDLEGAESREHRRWIERMNSKLREKAKKEEGRRLREFVEAAYKLDPR
;
A
#
# COMPACT_ATOMS: atom_id res chain seq x y z
N TYR A 1 15.07 6.93 -13.38
CA TYR A 1 16.30 6.14 -13.43
C TYR A 1 17.31 6.65 -14.46
N ARG A 2 17.16 6.42 -15.77
CA ARG A 2 18.18 6.81 -16.79
C ARG A 2 18.71 8.24 -16.65
N LYS A 3 17.83 9.24 -16.48
CA LYS A 3 18.21 10.63 -16.23
C LYS A 3 19.04 10.80 -14.95
N VAL A 4 18.51 10.31 -13.83
CA VAL A 4 19.15 10.36 -12.49
C VAL A 4 20.50 9.63 -12.48
N CYS A 5 20.62 8.48 -13.16
CA CYS A 5 21.89 7.76 -13.28
C CYS A 5 22.95 8.58 -14.01
N LEU A 6 22.59 9.27 -15.10
CA LEU A 6 23.53 10.11 -15.84
C LEU A 6 23.96 11.36 -15.04
N GLU A 7 23.05 11.90 -14.23
CA GLU A 7 23.32 13.06 -13.37
C GLU A 7 24.19 12.69 -12.16
N HIS A 8 23.98 11.50 -11.58
CA HIS A 8 24.61 11.09 -10.32
C HIS A 8 25.64 9.98 -10.46
N HIS A 9 26.06 9.61 -11.68
CA HIS A 9 27.05 8.56 -11.89
C HIS A 9 28.37 8.85 -11.16
N PRO A 10 28.96 7.86 -10.46
CA PRO A 10 30.23 8.03 -9.75
C PRO A 10 31.34 8.58 -10.67
N ASP A 11 31.51 8.04 -11.88
CA ASP A 11 32.53 8.53 -12.84
C ASP A 11 32.49 10.04 -13.09
N LYS A 12 31.29 10.65 -13.09
CA LYS A 12 31.12 12.09 -13.34
C LYS A 12 31.26 12.92 -12.06
N ARG A 13 30.75 12.40 -10.92
CA ARG A 13 30.73 13.13 -9.65
C ARG A 13 32.04 13.00 -8.86
N LEU A 14 32.81 11.96 -9.10
CA LEU A 14 34.10 11.72 -8.44
C LEU A 14 35.29 12.38 -9.16
N ALA A 15 35.10 12.89 -10.38
CA ALA A 15 36.17 13.41 -11.25
C ALA A 15 37.08 14.47 -10.59
N ASN A 16 36.54 15.28 -9.66
CA ASN A 16 37.27 16.32 -8.95
C ASN A 16 37.22 16.15 -7.41
N VAL A 17 36.81 14.98 -6.92
CA VAL A 17 36.67 14.72 -5.47
C VAL A 17 37.91 13.97 -5.00
N THR A 18 38.71 14.61 -4.16
CA THR A 18 39.91 13.99 -3.55
C THR A 18 39.66 13.43 -2.17
N ASP A 19 38.70 13.99 -1.44
CA ASP A 19 38.33 13.56 -0.10
C ASP A 19 37.61 12.19 -0.11
N GLU A 20 38.14 11.21 0.61
CA GLU A 20 37.61 9.84 0.66
C GLU A 20 36.18 9.80 1.20
N HIS A 21 35.84 10.66 2.15
CA HIS A 21 34.52 10.68 2.74
C HIS A 21 33.46 11.20 1.76
N GLU A 22 33.76 12.24 0.99
CA GLU A 22 32.89 12.69 -0.11
C GLU A 22 32.78 11.65 -1.25
N LYS A 23 33.84 10.89 -1.54
CA LYS A 23 33.76 9.78 -2.50
C LYS A 23 32.75 8.72 -2.02
N ALA A 24 32.87 8.30 -0.76
CA ALA A 24 31.99 7.32 -0.15
C ALA A 24 30.51 7.76 -0.20
N LYS A 25 30.21 9.05 0.06
CA LYS A 25 28.84 9.57 -0.04
C LYS A 25 28.27 9.50 -1.46
N VAL A 26 29.08 9.80 -2.46
CA VAL A 26 28.65 9.75 -3.87
C VAL A 26 28.36 8.30 -4.28
N GLU A 27 29.23 7.37 -3.90
CA GLU A 27 29.04 5.94 -4.15
C GLU A 27 27.81 5.39 -3.42
N ASP A 28 27.63 5.72 -2.14
CA ASP A 28 26.47 5.32 -1.36
C ASP A 28 25.17 5.88 -1.94
N TYR A 29 25.16 7.16 -2.34
CA TYR A 29 24.00 7.77 -2.99
C TYR A 29 23.66 7.08 -4.32
N PHE A 30 24.66 6.72 -5.12
CA PHE A 30 24.41 5.99 -6.37
C PHE A 30 23.91 4.57 -6.12
N LYS A 31 24.41 3.89 -5.07
CA LYS A 31 23.91 2.60 -4.61
C LYS A 31 22.43 2.69 -4.22
N GLN A 32 22.04 3.72 -3.47
CA GLN A 32 20.63 3.98 -3.14
C GLN A 32 19.77 4.19 -4.40
N ILE A 33 20.27 4.87 -5.43
CA ILE A 33 19.56 5.02 -6.72
C ILE A 33 19.36 3.66 -7.41
N GLN A 34 20.37 2.79 -7.40
CA GLN A 34 20.27 1.45 -7.98
C GLN A 34 19.29 0.57 -7.21
N GLU A 35 19.34 0.59 -5.88
CA GLU A 35 18.41 -0.12 -5.00
C GLU A 35 16.97 0.36 -5.21
N ALA A 36 16.75 1.68 -5.21
CA ALA A 36 15.44 2.27 -5.47
C ALA A 36 14.89 1.85 -6.83
N TYR A 37 15.72 1.79 -7.88
CA TYR A 37 15.30 1.26 -9.17
C TYR A 37 14.97 -0.22 -9.13
N GLY A 38 15.76 -1.03 -8.43
CA GLY A 38 15.52 -2.46 -8.24
C GLY A 38 14.18 -2.76 -7.58
N VAL A 39 13.72 -1.89 -6.67
CA VAL A 39 12.39 -2.00 -6.04
C VAL A 39 11.30 -1.43 -6.95
N LEU A 40 11.46 -0.22 -7.46
CA LEU A 40 10.39 0.51 -8.16
C LEU A 40 10.15 0.05 -9.61
N SER A 41 11.10 -0.66 -10.22
CA SER A 41 10.95 -1.21 -11.58
C SER A 41 10.24 -2.56 -11.62
N ASP A 42 10.27 -3.32 -10.52
CA ASP A 42 9.55 -4.58 -10.39
C ASP A 42 8.13 -4.32 -9.84
N PRO A 43 7.06 -4.66 -10.57
CA PRO A 43 5.69 -4.37 -10.13
C PRO A 43 5.29 -5.02 -8.80
N SER A 44 5.87 -6.18 -8.45
CA SER A 44 5.55 -6.87 -7.20
C SER A 44 6.28 -6.21 -6.03
N LYS A 45 7.59 -5.96 -6.17
CA LYS A 45 8.36 -5.24 -5.14
C LYS A 45 7.85 -3.82 -4.92
N ARG A 46 7.45 -3.14 -5.99
CA ARG A 46 6.83 -1.83 -5.90
C ARG A 46 5.51 -1.87 -5.12
N ARG A 47 4.67 -2.89 -5.32
CA ARG A 47 3.41 -3.02 -4.54
C ARG A 47 3.67 -3.25 -3.07
N GLU A 48 4.62 -4.10 -2.71
CA GLU A 48 5.03 -4.30 -1.33
C GLU A 48 5.54 -3.00 -0.71
N PHE A 49 6.43 -2.29 -1.41
CA PHE A 49 6.96 -1.00 -0.99
C PHE A 49 5.85 0.06 -0.82
N ASP A 50 4.99 0.22 -1.83
CA ASP A 50 3.89 1.20 -1.82
C ASP A 50 2.85 0.87 -0.73
N SER A 51 2.79 -0.38 -0.24
CA SER A 51 1.88 -0.80 0.83
C SER A 51 2.42 -0.56 2.24
N LEU A 52 3.74 -0.38 2.38
CA LEU A 52 4.42 0.00 3.63
C LEU A 52 4.42 1.51 3.88
N ASP A 53 4.08 2.30 2.85
CA ASP A 53 3.92 3.74 2.96
C ASP A 53 2.94 4.11 4.07
N SER A 54 3.23 5.18 4.80
CA SER A 54 2.39 5.60 5.93
C SER A 54 0.97 5.86 5.45
N PHE A 55 0.01 5.14 6.03
CA PHE A 55 -1.39 5.22 5.65
C PHE A 55 -2.26 5.35 6.90
N ASP A 56 -3.21 6.27 6.86
CA ASP A 56 -4.20 6.36 7.91
C ASP A 56 -5.21 5.23 7.74
N ASP A 57 -5.19 4.29 8.68
CA ASP A 57 -5.99 3.08 8.68
C ASP A 57 -7.32 3.26 9.45
N SER A 58 -7.67 4.47 9.88
CA SER A 58 -8.91 4.71 10.64
C SER A 58 -10.17 4.57 9.75
N LEU A 59 -11.07 3.64 10.08
CA LEU A 59 -12.35 3.47 9.38
C LEU A 59 -13.51 3.75 10.36
N PRO A 60 -14.35 4.76 10.10
CA PRO A 60 -15.49 5.06 10.96
C PRO A 60 -16.57 3.98 10.82
N LEU A 61 -17.17 3.56 11.93
CA LEU A 61 -18.27 2.58 11.95
C LEU A 61 -19.61 3.22 12.32
N ASP A 62 -19.59 4.49 12.72
CA ASP A 62 -20.76 5.22 13.17
C ASP A 62 -20.60 6.72 12.87
N CYS A 63 -21.73 7.39 12.68
CA CYS A 63 -21.80 8.85 12.54
C CYS A 63 -23.25 9.33 12.70
N ALA A 64 -23.42 10.60 13.02
CA ALA A 64 -24.73 11.24 12.89
C ALA A 64 -25.13 11.34 11.40
N PRO A 65 -26.41 11.15 11.03
CA PRO A 65 -26.83 11.12 9.62
C PRO A 65 -26.40 12.33 8.79
N GLN A 66 -26.42 13.52 9.39
CA GLN A 66 -26.02 14.77 8.74
C GLN A 66 -24.52 14.87 8.42
N ASP A 67 -23.70 14.06 9.09
CA ASP A 67 -22.25 14.05 8.92
C ASP A 67 -21.76 12.84 8.12
N PHE A 68 -22.67 12.00 7.62
CA PHE A 68 -22.37 10.79 6.84
C PHE A 68 -21.32 11.04 5.75
N PHE A 69 -21.58 11.98 4.82
CA PHE A 69 -20.66 12.27 3.72
C PHE A 69 -19.33 12.88 4.18
N LYS A 70 -19.33 13.59 5.31
CA LYS A 70 -18.12 14.20 5.87
C LYS A 70 -17.22 13.17 6.55
N VAL A 71 -17.83 12.15 7.16
CA VAL A 71 -17.12 11.10 7.92
C VAL A 71 -16.73 9.95 7.00
N PHE A 72 -17.68 9.35 6.28
CA PHE A 72 -17.44 8.18 5.43
C PHE A 72 -16.77 8.55 4.10
N GLY A 73 -17.10 9.70 3.52
CA GLY A 73 -16.59 10.11 2.21
C GLY A 73 -15.06 10.17 2.11
N PRO A 74 -14.36 10.86 3.02
CA PRO A 74 -12.90 10.87 3.05
C PRO A 74 -12.31 9.46 3.24
N ALA A 75 -12.91 8.63 4.09
CA ALA A 75 -12.45 7.27 4.32
C ALA A 75 -12.55 6.40 3.05
N PHE A 76 -13.63 6.49 2.28
CA PHE A 76 -13.77 5.80 0.99
C PHE A 76 -12.74 6.29 -0.03
N ARG A 77 -12.59 7.61 -0.20
CA ARG A 77 -11.61 8.18 -1.15
C ARG A 77 -10.18 7.80 -0.81
N ARG A 78 -9.84 7.78 0.48
CA ARG A 78 -8.51 7.36 0.95
C ARG A 78 -8.27 5.87 0.66
N ASN A 79 -9.25 5.01 0.88
CA ASN A 79 -9.14 3.57 0.60
C ASN A 79 -9.20 3.24 -0.90
N ALA A 80 -9.72 4.13 -1.74
CA ALA A 80 -9.75 3.96 -3.20
C ALA A 80 -8.35 3.76 -3.81
N ARG A 81 -7.29 4.31 -3.17
CA ARG A 81 -5.88 4.10 -3.56
C ARG A 81 -5.54 2.62 -3.71
N TRP A 82 -6.12 1.77 -2.87
CA TRP A 82 -5.84 0.34 -2.84
C TRP A 82 -6.64 -0.46 -3.86
N SER A 83 -7.49 0.17 -4.68
CA SER A 83 -8.31 -0.55 -5.65
C SER A 83 -7.52 -1.09 -6.83
N HIS A 84 -7.79 -2.33 -7.21
CA HIS A 84 -7.35 -2.88 -8.49
C HIS A 84 -7.95 -2.17 -9.70
N ASP A 85 -9.15 -1.58 -9.57
CA ASP A 85 -9.81 -0.86 -10.65
C ASP A 85 -9.49 0.65 -10.55
N PRO A 86 -8.95 1.28 -11.60
CA PRO A 86 -8.68 2.71 -11.58
C PRO A 86 -9.94 3.59 -11.54
N LYS A 87 -11.12 3.06 -11.90
CA LYS A 87 -12.39 3.82 -11.97
C LYS A 87 -13.23 3.60 -10.72
N VAL A 88 -12.73 4.08 -9.59
CA VAL A 88 -13.45 4.00 -8.31
C VAL A 88 -14.62 4.99 -8.28
N PRO A 89 -15.87 4.56 -8.05
CA PRO A 89 -17.01 5.46 -7.87
C PRO A 89 -16.88 6.28 -6.57
N ASP A 90 -17.22 7.57 -6.63
CA ASP A 90 -17.31 8.43 -5.46
C ASP A 90 -18.62 8.16 -4.68
N ILE A 91 -18.60 8.40 -3.37
CA ILE A 91 -19.78 8.29 -2.49
C ILE A 91 -20.90 9.25 -2.92
N GLY A 92 -20.56 10.35 -3.58
CA GLY A 92 -21.50 11.33 -4.11
C GLY A 92 -22.02 12.30 -3.03
N SER A 93 -23.29 12.67 -3.15
CA SER A 93 -23.97 13.62 -2.27
C SER A 93 -25.38 13.12 -1.92
N GLU A 94 -26.06 13.81 -1.02
CA GLU A 94 -27.45 13.52 -0.62
C GLU A 94 -28.43 13.48 -1.81
N SER A 95 -28.17 14.28 -2.85
CA SER A 95 -29.00 14.32 -4.07
C SER A 95 -28.66 13.25 -5.12
N SER A 96 -27.72 12.35 -4.84
CA SER A 96 -27.29 11.34 -5.81
C SER A 96 -28.43 10.35 -6.11
N PRO A 97 -28.70 10.06 -7.41
CA PRO A 97 -29.79 9.17 -7.77
C PRO A 97 -29.45 7.72 -7.40
N TRP A 98 -30.47 6.92 -7.08
CA TRP A 98 -30.32 5.54 -6.63
C TRP A 98 -29.39 4.67 -7.51
N PRO A 99 -29.43 4.72 -8.87
CA PRO A 99 -28.51 3.94 -9.69
C PRO A 99 -27.02 4.26 -9.46
N ALA A 100 -26.69 5.49 -9.06
CA ALA A 100 -25.32 5.87 -8.71
C ALA A 100 -24.92 5.30 -7.34
N VAL A 101 -25.84 5.32 -6.38
CA VAL A 101 -25.66 4.77 -5.02
C VAL A 101 -25.51 3.25 -5.07
N ASP A 102 -26.38 2.57 -5.82
CA ASP A 102 -26.31 1.12 -6.05
C ASP A 102 -24.99 0.71 -6.70
N LYS A 103 -24.57 1.42 -7.76
CA LYS A 103 -23.26 1.17 -8.40
C LYS A 103 -22.09 1.37 -7.43
N PHE A 104 -22.15 2.40 -6.57
CA PHE A 104 -21.13 2.65 -5.57
C PHE A 104 -21.02 1.48 -4.58
N TYR A 105 -22.13 1.06 -3.97
CA TYR A 105 -22.09 -0.04 -3.00
C TYR A 105 -21.74 -1.38 -3.63
N ASN A 106 -22.25 -1.68 -4.83
CA ASN A 106 -21.86 -2.89 -5.57
C ASN A 106 -20.35 -2.95 -5.81
N PHE A 107 -19.71 -1.81 -6.12
CA PHE A 107 -18.26 -1.74 -6.24
C PHE A 107 -17.55 -2.03 -4.91
N TRP A 108 -17.99 -1.41 -3.81
CA TRP A 108 -17.32 -1.53 -2.51
C TRP A 108 -17.55 -2.87 -1.83
N PHE A 109 -18.71 -3.51 -2.00
CA PHE A 109 -18.94 -4.88 -1.54
C PHE A 109 -18.10 -5.90 -2.34
N ALA A 110 -17.84 -5.62 -3.61
CA ALA A 110 -16.97 -6.43 -4.46
C ALA A 110 -15.50 -5.93 -4.50
N PHE A 111 -15.11 -5.07 -3.55
CA PHE A 111 -13.82 -4.39 -3.60
C PHE A 111 -12.65 -5.38 -3.60
N ARG A 112 -11.75 -5.20 -4.57
CA ARG A 112 -10.50 -5.95 -4.68
C ARG A 112 -9.33 -5.03 -4.39
N SER A 113 -8.68 -5.26 -3.26
CA SER A 113 -7.49 -4.53 -2.85
C SER A 113 -6.24 -5.14 -3.47
N TRP A 114 -5.36 -4.31 -4.04
CA TRP A 114 -3.99 -4.72 -4.38
C TRP A 114 -3.01 -4.52 -3.22
N ARG A 115 -3.45 -3.88 -2.11
CA ARG A 115 -2.59 -3.61 -0.95
C ARG A 115 -2.01 -4.92 -0.43
N GLU A 116 -0.70 -4.94 -0.32
CA GLU A 116 0.05 -6.05 0.24
C GLU A 116 0.28 -5.80 1.73
N PHE A 117 0.41 -6.87 2.49
CA PHE A 117 0.73 -6.81 3.91
C PHE A 117 2.02 -7.58 4.10
N PRO A 118 3.16 -7.04 3.61
CA PRO A 118 4.46 -7.62 3.91
C PRO A 118 4.63 -7.49 5.42
N HIS A 119 4.39 -8.61 6.11
CA HIS A 119 4.70 -8.68 7.53
C HIS A 119 6.23 -8.63 7.62
N PRO A 120 6.85 -7.73 8.42
CA PRO A 120 8.25 -7.89 8.77
C PRO A 120 8.42 -9.32 9.24
N ASP A 121 9.14 -10.13 8.46
CA ASP A 121 9.28 -11.56 8.71
C ASP A 121 9.65 -11.77 10.19
N GLU A 122 8.69 -12.21 11.02
CA GLU A 122 8.92 -12.35 12.48
C GLU A 122 10.09 -13.30 12.75
N GLU A 123 10.34 -14.20 11.80
CA GLU A 123 11.48 -15.11 11.75
C GLU A 123 12.31 -14.86 10.49
N ASP A 124 13.58 -14.51 10.68
CA ASP A 124 14.54 -14.23 9.62
C ASP A 124 14.93 -15.51 8.86
N LEU A 125 14.77 -15.49 7.53
CA LEU A 125 15.16 -16.61 6.66
C LEU A 125 16.67 -16.90 6.69
N GLU A 126 17.51 -15.93 7.07
CA GLU A 126 18.95 -16.13 7.23
C GLU A 126 19.30 -16.92 8.50
N GLY A 127 18.41 -16.95 9.49
CA GLY A 127 18.54 -17.77 10.71
C GLY A 127 18.19 -19.26 10.52
N ALA A 128 17.80 -19.68 9.31
CA ALA A 128 17.37 -21.04 9.03
C ALA A 128 18.54 -22.05 9.08
N GLU A 129 18.58 -22.85 10.14
CA GLU A 129 19.60 -23.90 10.35
C GLU A 129 19.54 -25.07 9.36
N SER A 130 18.43 -25.22 8.62
CA SER A 130 18.27 -26.30 7.64
C SER A 130 17.30 -25.90 6.52
N ARG A 131 17.32 -26.66 5.41
CA ARG A 131 16.36 -26.48 4.31
C ARG A 131 14.91 -26.68 4.78
N GLU A 132 14.69 -27.57 5.75
CA GLU A 132 13.37 -27.81 6.31
C GLU A 132 12.94 -26.66 7.23
N HIS A 133 13.86 -26.12 8.02
CA HIS A 133 13.65 -24.92 8.84
C HIS A 133 13.28 -23.71 7.96
N ARG A 134 14.02 -23.48 6.85
CA ARG A 134 13.72 -22.40 5.90
C ARG A 134 12.31 -22.50 5.32
N ARG A 135 11.92 -23.70 4.86
CA ARG A 135 10.56 -23.96 4.34
C ARG A 135 9.48 -23.77 5.40
N TRP A 136 9.79 -24.06 6.66
CA TRP A 136 8.88 -23.84 7.77
C TRP A 136 8.68 -22.34 8.04
N ILE A 137 9.77 -21.55 8.07
CA ILE A 137 9.72 -20.09 8.20
C ILE A 137 8.91 -19.47 7.06
N GLU A 138 9.19 -19.84 5.80
CA GLU A 138 8.44 -19.35 4.63
C GLU A 138 6.93 -19.61 4.74
N ARG A 139 6.54 -20.81 5.22
CA ARG A 139 5.13 -21.16 5.46
C ARG A 139 4.52 -20.37 6.60
N MET A 140 5.27 -20.11 7.67
CA MET A 140 4.80 -19.30 8.79
C MET A 140 4.54 -17.86 8.34
N ASN A 141 5.51 -17.26 7.67
CA ASN A 141 5.40 -15.89 7.15
C ASN A 141 4.26 -15.78 6.13
N SER A 142 4.05 -16.81 5.29
CA SER A 142 2.90 -16.86 4.38
C SER A 142 1.55 -16.84 5.13
N LYS A 143 1.39 -17.64 6.19
CA LYS A 143 0.17 -17.67 6.99
C LYS A 143 -0.10 -16.33 7.68
N LEU A 144 0.96 -15.70 8.15
CA LEU A 144 0.93 -14.38 8.76
C LEU A 144 0.43 -13.31 7.77
N ARG A 145 0.96 -13.29 6.54
CA ARG A 145 0.47 -12.40 5.47
C ARG A 145 -0.99 -12.65 5.09
N GLU A 146 -1.38 -13.92 4.98
CA GLU A 146 -2.77 -14.31 4.69
C GLU A 146 -3.73 -13.85 5.80
N LYS A 147 -3.32 -13.97 7.07
CA LYS A 147 -4.09 -13.49 8.22
C LYS A 147 -4.29 -11.97 8.15
N ALA A 148 -3.24 -11.20 7.90
CA ALA A 148 -3.34 -9.74 7.76
C ALA A 148 -4.28 -9.32 6.61
N LYS A 149 -4.16 -9.97 5.44
CA LYS A 149 -5.09 -9.75 4.31
C LYS A 149 -6.55 -10.05 4.68
N LYS A 150 -6.79 -11.12 5.43
CA LYS A 150 -8.13 -11.50 5.88
C LYS A 150 -8.71 -10.51 6.88
N GLU A 151 -7.89 -10.04 7.82
CA GLU A 151 -8.29 -9.03 8.81
C GLU A 151 -8.60 -7.70 8.14
N GLU A 152 -7.80 -7.27 7.17
CA GLU A 152 -8.09 -6.08 6.37
C GLU A 152 -9.40 -6.22 5.61
N GLY A 153 -9.60 -7.34 4.92
CA GLY A 153 -10.83 -7.59 4.18
C GLY A 153 -12.06 -7.60 5.09
N ARG A 154 -11.93 -8.09 6.34
CA ARG A 154 -13.00 -8.00 7.34
C ARG A 154 -13.27 -6.54 7.73
N ARG A 155 -12.22 -5.79 8.06
CA ARG A 155 -12.31 -4.39 8.48
C ARG A 155 -12.99 -3.52 7.42
N LEU A 156 -12.62 -3.70 6.15
CA LEU A 156 -13.25 -2.97 5.05
C LEU A 156 -14.71 -3.37 4.86
N ARG A 157 -15.06 -4.66 4.98
CA ARG A 157 -16.47 -5.10 4.89
C ARG A 157 -17.31 -4.50 6.01
N GLU A 158 -16.84 -4.52 7.24
CA GLU A 158 -17.54 -3.92 8.39
C GLU A 158 -17.76 -2.41 8.18
N PHE A 159 -16.76 -1.70 7.66
CA PHE A 159 -16.87 -0.30 7.27
C PHE A 159 -17.93 -0.06 6.18
N VAL A 160 -17.94 -0.85 5.12
CA VAL A 160 -18.91 -0.72 4.02
C VAL A 160 -20.33 -1.05 4.49
N GLU A 161 -20.50 -2.07 5.33
CA GLU A 161 -21.78 -2.43 5.94
C GLU A 161 -22.31 -1.34 6.87
N ALA A 162 -21.43 -0.74 7.69
CA ALA A 162 -21.78 0.39 8.54
C ALA A 162 -22.22 1.59 7.69
N ALA A 163 -21.46 1.92 6.64
CA ALA A 163 -21.82 2.98 5.71
C ALA A 163 -23.19 2.75 5.08
N TYR A 164 -23.44 1.53 4.58
CA TYR A 164 -24.70 1.15 3.93
C TYR A 164 -25.91 1.29 4.87
N LYS A 165 -25.74 1.00 6.17
CA LYS A 165 -26.82 1.14 7.17
C LYS A 165 -27.11 2.59 7.56
N LEU A 166 -26.10 3.46 7.47
CA LEU A 166 -26.16 4.86 7.92
C LEU A 166 -26.36 5.85 6.78
N ASP A 167 -26.27 5.42 5.52
CA ASP A 167 -26.50 6.26 4.35
C ASP A 167 -27.94 6.81 4.37
N PRO A 168 -28.14 8.14 4.31
CA PRO A 168 -29.47 8.74 4.38
C PRO A 168 -30.30 8.61 3.08
N ARG A 169 -29.74 8.01 2.01
CA ARG A 169 -30.35 7.94 0.66
C ARG A 169 -31.01 6.61 0.34
#